data_AF-A0A172W5S6-F1
#
_entry.id   AF-A0A172W5S6-F1
#
_cell.length_a   1.000
_cell.length_b   1.000
_cell.length_c   1.000
_cell.angle_alpha   90.00
_cell.angle_beta   90.00
_cell.angle_gamma   90.00
#
_symmetry.space_group_name_H-M   'P 1'
#
loop_
_entity.id
_entity.type
_entity.pdbx_description
1 polymer ?
#
loop_
_entity_poly.entity_id
_entity_poly.type
_entity_poly.pdbx_seq_one_letter_code
_entity_poly.pdbx_strand_id
1 'polypeptide(L)'
;SLNNVVLTFSSTRHLVAAASTTASNLEGTVTYNKTKPTIAQLNSLLKSTNTAIILTSEESRNPNHQSVLNKVLNPGQNLSSEMVNISFNSSTSELKIAVASSCWTITGSEVVFNQISVTQDLSNFTKTPTDQAITVTQAEVTSKDQNALNKFLKQAGSLTVNTDATIEFDTTNKKATITATPNSTKAEGDNVVFTNVTVTVEKPQLNTFTHDDKNKAITVTQAEVTTQTQATVNKFLQTPDTLTLGTDVTITFNANERKATLTAAPNSTKVQGDNVVFTNVTVEKPALSTFTHDDKNKAITVTQAEVTTQTQDTLNKLLKKDDSLTVNTDATIEFDTTNKKATLTAAQNSTKAQGSV
;
A
#
# COMPACT_ATOMS: atom_id res chain seq x y z
N SER A 1 42.00 -7.29 -59.72
CA SER A 1 41.42 -7.07 -58.38
C SER A 1 40.04 -6.49 -58.54
N LEU A 2 39.02 -6.99 -57.83
CA LEU A 2 37.64 -6.44 -57.89
C LEU A 2 37.56 -4.98 -57.42
N ASN A 3 38.56 -4.49 -56.68
CA ASN A 3 38.63 -3.09 -56.21
C ASN A 3 38.81 -2.06 -57.36
N ASN A 4 39.17 -2.51 -58.56
CA ASN A 4 39.32 -1.65 -59.73
C ASN A 4 38.04 -1.56 -60.58
N VAL A 5 36.95 -2.22 -60.17
CA VAL A 5 35.68 -2.28 -60.91
C VAL A 5 34.53 -1.81 -60.02
N VAL A 6 33.72 -0.88 -60.52
CA VAL A 6 32.50 -0.41 -59.87
C VAL A 6 31.31 -1.08 -60.56
N LEU A 7 30.47 -1.75 -59.78
CA LEU A 7 29.22 -2.36 -60.25
C LEU A 7 28.04 -1.46 -59.89
N THR A 8 27.30 -0.99 -60.88
CA THR A 8 26.07 -0.19 -60.71
C THR A 8 24.95 -0.72 -61.60
N PHE A 9 23.71 -0.32 -61.36
CA PHE A 9 22.62 -0.53 -62.31
C PHE A 9 22.37 0.77 -63.08
N SER A 10 22.26 0.68 -64.41
CA SER A 10 21.89 1.82 -65.25
C SER A 10 20.43 2.24 -65.01
N SER A 11 20.07 3.45 -65.45
CA SER A 11 18.68 3.92 -65.51
C SER A 11 17.77 3.03 -66.38
N THR A 12 18.36 2.25 -67.29
CA THR A 12 17.68 1.26 -68.14
C THR A 12 17.72 -0.16 -67.57
N ARG A 13 18.14 -0.34 -66.31
CA ARG A 13 18.13 -1.61 -65.56
C ARG A 13 19.12 -2.66 -66.05
N HIS A 14 20.21 -2.23 -66.67
CA HIS A 14 21.32 -3.11 -67.03
C HIS A 14 22.37 -3.03 -65.93
N LEU A 15 22.93 -4.17 -65.50
CA LEU A 15 24.14 -4.13 -64.67
C LEU A 15 25.27 -3.52 -65.50
N VAL A 16 25.93 -2.52 -64.94
CA VAL A 16 27.06 -1.82 -65.52
C VAL A 16 28.27 -2.10 -64.66
N ALA A 17 29.28 -2.71 -65.26
CA ALA A 17 30.62 -2.79 -64.68
C ALA A 17 31.49 -1.73 -65.34
N ALA A 18 31.92 -0.74 -64.58
CA ALA A 18 32.82 0.32 -65.05
C ALA A 18 34.17 0.20 -64.36
N ALA A 19 35.24 0.61 -65.03
CA ALA A 19 36.51 0.82 -64.36
C ALA A 19 36.33 1.87 -63.23
N SER A 20 36.86 1.56 -62.05
CA SER A 20 36.93 2.52 -60.95
C SER A 20 37.73 3.75 -61.40
N THR A 21 37.31 4.94 -61.01
CA THR A 21 38.03 6.19 -61.29
C THR A 21 39.42 6.23 -60.65
N THR A 22 39.71 5.30 -59.74
CA THR A 22 41.01 5.12 -59.07
C THR A 22 41.86 4.00 -59.66
N ALA A 23 41.39 3.29 -60.70
CA ALA A 23 42.14 2.22 -61.34
C ALA A 23 43.14 2.79 -62.36
N SER A 24 44.45 2.54 -62.17
CA SER A 24 45.51 3.01 -63.07
C SER A 24 45.76 2.11 -64.28
N ASN A 25 45.10 0.96 -64.36
CA ASN A 25 45.38 -0.10 -65.34
C ASN A 25 44.13 -0.73 -65.96
N LEU A 26 42.96 -0.09 -65.84
CA LEU A 26 41.70 -0.59 -66.35
C LEU A 26 40.87 0.59 -66.88
N GLU A 27 40.34 0.47 -68.10
CA GLU A 27 39.48 1.47 -68.73
C GLU A 27 38.26 0.80 -69.37
N GLY A 28 37.18 1.57 -69.52
CA GLY A 28 35.97 1.17 -70.22
C GLY A 28 34.81 0.74 -69.33
N THR A 29 33.69 0.46 -69.98
CA THR A 29 32.40 0.13 -69.36
C THR A 29 31.79 -1.06 -70.08
N VAL A 30 31.36 -2.06 -69.32
CA VAL A 30 30.61 -3.22 -69.81
C VAL A 30 29.18 -3.12 -69.30
N THR A 31 28.24 -3.05 -70.23
CA THR A 31 26.82 -3.08 -69.92
C THR A 31 26.26 -4.47 -70.20
N TYR A 32 25.77 -5.13 -69.16
CA TYR A 32 25.10 -6.42 -69.27
C TYR A 32 23.64 -6.22 -69.66
N ASN A 33 23.36 -6.27 -70.96
CA ASN A 33 22.03 -5.98 -71.54
C ASN A 33 20.94 -7.01 -71.22
N LYS A 34 21.28 -8.11 -70.54
CA LYS A 34 20.35 -9.18 -70.16
C LYS A 34 20.50 -9.57 -68.68
N THR A 35 20.65 -8.58 -67.79
CA THR A 35 20.47 -8.84 -66.37
C THR A 35 19.00 -8.84 -66.01
N LYS A 36 18.50 -9.99 -65.56
CA LYS A 36 17.25 -10.06 -64.82
C LYS A 36 17.62 -9.95 -63.34
N PRO A 37 17.50 -8.78 -62.70
CA PRO A 37 17.66 -8.74 -61.25
C PRO A 37 16.72 -9.77 -60.62
N THR A 38 17.18 -10.46 -59.59
CA THR A 38 16.29 -11.29 -58.77
C THR A 38 15.39 -10.33 -58.01
N ILE A 39 14.27 -9.98 -58.63
CA ILE A 39 13.27 -9.10 -58.06
C ILE A 39 12.58 -9.89 -56.96
N ALA A 40 12.75 -9.46 -55.71
CA ALA A 40 11.99 -10.05 -54.61
C ALA A 40 10.51 -9.69 -54.74
N GLN A 41 9.64 -10.63 -54.37
CA GLN A 41 8.21 -10.40 -54.33
C GLN A 41 7.85 -9.73 -53.00
N LEU A 42 7.08 -8.64 -53.00
CA LEU A 42 6.71 -7.89 -51.81
C LEU A 42 6.18 -8.81 -50.69
N ASN A 43 5.27 -9.74 -51.03
CA ASN A 43 4.72 -10.72 -50.08
C ASN A 43 5.77 -11.65 -49.44
N SER A 44 6.90 -11.90 -50.10
CA SER A 44 7.99 -12.73 -49.55
C SER A 44 8.83 -11.98 -48.51
N LEU A 45 8.82 -10.65 -48.55
CA LEU A 45 9.59 -9.78 -47.66
C LEU A 45 8.82 -9.43 -46.38
N LEU A 46 7.50 -9.55 -46.42
CA LEU A 46 6.59 -9.16 -45.35
C LEU A 46 6.18 -10.36 -44.49
N LYS A 47 5.84 -10.09 -43.24
CA LYS A 47 5.22 -11.06 -42.32
C LYS A 47 3.89 -11.55 -42.92
N SER A 48 3.40 -12.69 -42.41
CA SER A 48 2.06 -13.17 -42.74
C SER A 48 1.01 -12.09 -42.44
N THR A 49 0.01 -11.94 -43.31
CA THR A 49 -1.09 -10.97 -43.13
C THR A 49 -1.94 -11.24 -41.88
N ASN A 50 -1.85 -12.45 -41.32
CA ASN A 50 -2.46 -12.83 -40.04
C ASN A 50 -1.64 -12.39 -38.81
N THR A 51 -0.53 -11.67 -39.00
CA THR A 51 0.28 -11.16 -37.89
C THR A 51 -0.41 -9.96 -37.28
N ALA A 52 -0.58 -9.97 -35.95
CA ALA A 52 -1.03 -8.79 -35.22
C ALA A 52 0.02 -7.68 -35.29
N ILE A 53 -0.37 -6.50 -35.76
CA ILE A 53 0.49 -5.32 -35.86
C ILE A 53 -0.08 -4.24 -34.95
N ILE A 54 0.77 -3.73 -34.06
CA ILE A 54 0.41 -2.64 -33.16
C ILE A 54 1.06 -1.38 -33.69
N LEU A 55 0.27 -0.35 -33.99
CA LEU A 55 0.75 0.98 -34.36
C LEU A 55 0.68 1.92 -33.16
N THR A 56 1.62 2.85 -33.06
CA THR A 56 1.42 4.02 -32.20
C THR A 56 0.37 4.94 -32.77
N SER A 57 -0.18 5.84 -31.96
CA SER A 57 -1.08 6.89 -32.41
C SER A 57 -0.41 7.74 -33.51
N GLU A 58 0.89 8.01 -33.38
CA GLU A 58 1.66 8.76 -34.38
C GLU A 58 1.83 7.98 -35.68
N GLU A 59 2.23 6.71 -35.61
CA GLU A 59 2.35 5.83 -36.77
C GLU A 59 1.02 5.62 -37.50
N SER A 60 -0.10 5.61 -36.79
CA SER A 60 -1.42 5.49 -37.41
C SER A 60 -1.79 6.74 -38.24
N ARG A 61 -1.29 7.92 -37.84
CA ARG A 61 -1.52 9.20 -38.55
C ARG A 61 -0.52 9.39 -39.68
N ASN A 62 0.70 8.88 -39.51
CA ASN A 62 1.80 8.94 -40.46
C ASN A 62 2.29 7.52 -40.84
N PRO A 63 1.45 6.71 -41.53
CA PRO A 63 1.74 5.30 -41.76
C PRO A 63 2.90 5.06 -42.73
N ASN A 64 3.21 6.03 -43.60
CA ASN A 64 4.30 5.93 -44.55
C ASN A 64 5.65 6.29 -43.92
N HIS A 65 6.06 5.50 -42.92
CA HIS A 65 7.27 5.72 -42.14
C HIS A 65 8.04 4.40 -41.95
N GLN A 66 9.37 4.48 -41.84
CA GLN A 66 10.22 3.29 -41.71
C GLN A 66 9.90 2.46 -40.47
N SER A 67 9.47 3.09 -39.37
CA SER A 67 9.09 2.37 -38.15
C SER A 67 7.89 1.44 -38.37
N VAL A 68 6.90 1.87 -39.15
CA VAL A 68 5.74 1.05 -39.53
C VAL A 68 6.18 -0.10 -40.44
N LEU A 69 7.04 0.19 -41.42
CA LEU A 69 7.59 -0.84 -42.31
C LEU A 69 8.35 -1.93 -41.55
N ASN A 70 9.15 -1.55 -40.55
CA ASN A 70 9.89 -2.50 -39.73
C ASN A 70 8.97 -3.47 -38.95
N LYS A 71 7.74 -3.05 -38.62
CA LYS A 71 6.75 -3.89 -37.91
C LYS A 71 6.17 -4.99 -38.79
N VAL A 72 6.16 -4.80 -40.10
CA VAL A 72 5.55 -5.70 -41.09
C VAL A 72 6.57 -6.49 -41.91
N LEU A 73 7.88 -6.21 -41.79
CA LEU A 73 8.95 -6.97 -42.44
C LEU A 73 9.25 -8.28 -41.73
N ASN A 74 9.59 -9.32 -42.51
CA ASN A 74 10.16 -10.55 -41.95
C ASN A 74 11.51 -10.26 -41.27
N PRO A 75 11.87 -11.00 -40.20
CA PRO A 75 13.16 -10.82 -39.54
C PRO A 75 14.33 -10.91 -40.53
N GLY A 76 15.28 -9.97 -40.43
CA GLY A 76 16.46 -9.91 -41.28
C GLY A 76 16.22 -9.33 -42.69
N GLN A 77 14.99 -8.98 -43.05
CA GLN A 77 14.72 -8.24 -44.29
C GLN A 77 15.01 -6.76 -44.10
N ASN A 78 15.50 -6.12 -45.16
CA ASN A 78 15.76 -4.69 -45.19
C ASN A 78 15.06 -4.08 -46.41
N LEU A 79 14.08 -3.23 -46.15
CA LEU A 79 13.34 -2.50 -47.17
C LEU A 79 13.22 -1.04 -46.71
N SER A 80 13.48 -0.10 -47.62
CA SER A 80 13.31 1.33 -47.36
C SER A 80 11.84 1.73 -47.52
N SER A 81 11.36 2.65 -46.69
CA SER A 81 10.03 3.26 -46.81
C SER A 81 9.82 4.03 -48.11
N GLU A 82 10.87 4.35 -48.87
CA GLU A 82 10.75 4.96 -50.21
C GLU A 82 10.37 3.95 -51.31
N MET A 83 10.57 2.65 -51.04
CA MET A 83 10.34 1.57 -52.00
C MET A 83 8.90 1.09 -52.01
N VAL A 84 8.12 1.47 -51.00
CA VAL A 84 6.73 1.07 -50.81
C VAL A 84 5.89 2.28 -50.43
N ASN A 85 4.59 2.20 -50.71
CA ASN A 85 3.61 3.11 -50.15
C ASN A 85 2.86 2.37 -49.05
N ILE A 86 2.86 2.94 -47.85
CA ILE A 86 2.15 2.40 -46.69
C ILE A 86 0.99 3.34 -46.36
N SER A 87 -0.22 2.78 -46.25
CA SER A 87 -1.40 3.52 -45.84
C SER A 87 -2.19 2.74 -44.81
N PHE A 88 -2.81 3.45 -43.86
CA PHE A 88 -3.64 2.87 -42.82
C PHE A 88 -5.05 3.46 -42.90
N ASN A 89 -6.06 2.61 -42.94
CA ASN A 89 -7.46 3.01 -42.82
C ASN A 89 -7.96 2.63 -41.43
N SER A 90 -8.12 3.63 -40.55
CA SER A 90 -8.59 3.43 -39.19
C SER A 90 -10.04 2.97 -39.07
N SER A 91 -10.87 3.20 -40.11
CA SER A 91 -12.28 2.76 -40.10
C SER A 91 -12.42 1.26 -40.40
N THR A 92 -11.49 0.70 -41.18
CA THR A 92 -11.48 -0.73 -41.52
C THR A 92 -10.38 -1.51 -40.79
N SER A 93 -9.52 -0.83 -40.04
CA SER A 93 -8.32 -1.39 -39.41
C SER A 93 -7.41 -2.12 -40.40
N GLU A 94 -7.27 -1.57 -41.61
CA GLU A 94 -6.46 -2.15 -42.68
C GLU A 94 -5.17 -1.35 -42.88
N LEU A 95 -4.03 -2.04 -42.78
CA LEU A 95 -2.71 -1.50 -43.16
C LEU A 95 -2.32 -2.08 -44.51
N LYS A 96 -2.20 -1.21 -45.51
CA LYS A 96 -1.91 -1.58 -46.90
C LYS A 96 -0.49 -1.21 -47.26
N ILE A 97 0.19 -2.14 -47.92
CA ILE A 97 1.56 -1.96 -48.42
C ILE A 97 1.54 -2.28 -49.91
N ALA A 98 1.89 -1.29 -50.72
CA ALA A 98 2.02 -1.44 -52.16
C ALA A 98 3.43 -1.07 -52.61
N VAL A 99 3.93 -1.70 -53.68
CA VAL A 99 5.20 -1.29 -54.28
C VAL A 99 5.08 0.14 -54.82
N ALA A 100 6.01 1.02 -54.46
CA ALA A 100 6.03 2.37 -55.00
C ALA A 100 6.30 2.32 -56.51
N SER A 101 5.64 3.19 -57.28
CA SER A 101 5.81 3.23 -58.75
C SER A 101 7.24 3.56 -59.19
N SER A 102 7.99 4.25 -58.32
CA SER A 102 9.42 4.54 -58.46
C SER A 102 10.33 3.36 -58.12
N CYS A 103 9.81 2.30 -57.48
CA CYS A 103 10.62 1.16 -57.07
C CYS A 103 10.78 0.14 -58.21
N TRP A 104 12.00 -0.29 -58.46
CA TRP A 104 12.32 -1.24 -59.55
C TRP A 104 13.03 -2.51 -59.08
N THR A 105 13.30 -2.65 -57.79
CA THR A 105 14.02 -3.78 -57.19
C THR A 105 13.09 -4.81 -56.53
N ILE A 106 11.84 -4.45 -56.28
CA ILE A 106 10.78 -5.35 -55.79
C ILE A 106 9.54 -5.27 -56.69
N THR A 107 8.75 -6.34 -56.71
CA THR A 107 7.45 -6.38 -57.43
C THR A 107 6.41 -7.08 -56.58
N GLY A 108 5.14 -6.92 -56.93
CA GLY A 108 4.05 -7.64 -56.27
C GLY A 108 2.79 -6.79 -56.21
N SER A 109 1.69 -7.45 -55.90
CA SER A 109 0.41 -6.81 -55.61
C SER A 109 0.41 -6.17 -54.23
N GLU A 110 -0.57 -5.30 -53.98
CA GLU A 110 -0.85 -4.75 -52.65
C GLU A 110 -1.05 -5.87 -51.63
N VAL A 111 -0.50 -5.66 -50.44
CA VAL A 111 -0.59 -6.56 -49.29
C VAL A 111 -1.40 -5.87 -48.21
N VAL A 112 -2.40 -6.55 -47.67
CA VAL A 112 -3.32 -5.99 -46.67
C VAL A 112 -3.19 -6.77 -45.37
N PHE A 113 -2.82 -6.09 -44.30
CA PHE A 113 -2.88 -6.59 -42.94
C PHE A 113 -4.18 -6.10 -42.29
N ASN A 114 -4.93 -7.02 -41.69
CA ASN A 114 -6.26 -6.75 -41.11
C ASN A 114 -6.32 -6.92 -39.58
N GLN A 115 -5.23 -7.35 -38.95
CA GLN A 115 -5.11 -7.46 -37.49
C GLN A 115 -4.30 -6.28 -36.95
N ILE A 116 -4.85 -5.08 -37.13
CA ILE A 116 -4.21 -3.84 -36.69
C ILE A 116 -4.86 -3.32 -35.41
N SER A 117 -4.05 -3.06 -34.40
CA SER A 117 -4.45 -2.30 -33.21
C SER A 117 -3.63 -1.03 -33.11
N VAL A 118 -4.23 0.02 -32.54
CA VAL A 118 -3.55 1.30 -32.30
C VAL A 118 -3.53 1.53 -30.80
N THR A 119 -2.36 1.81 -30.24
CA THR A 119 -2.24 2.23 -28.84
C THR A 119 -2.92 3.58 -28.65
N GLN A 120 -3.42 3.82 -27.45
CA GLN A 120 -4.07 5.08 -27.08
C GLN A 120 -3.29 5.77 -25.97
N ASP A 121 -3.39 7.10 -25.92
CA ASP A 121 -2.81 7.85 -24.82
C ASP A 121 -3.34 7.37 -23.47
N LEU A 122 -2.46 7.30 -22.48
CA LEU A 122 -2.76 6.79 -21.14
C LEU A 122 -3.94 7.54 -20.50
N SER A 123 -4.10 8.84 -20.78
CA SER A 123 -5.21 9.67 -20.31
C SER A 123 -6.59 9.22 -20.82
N ASN A 124 -6.65 8.43 -21.89
CA ASN A 124 -7.90 7.84 -22.35
C ASN A 124 -8.43 6.77 -21.39
N PHE A 125 -7.54 6.13 -20.62
CA PHE A 125 -7.89 5.04 -19.70
C PHE A 125 -8.02 5.47 -18.24
N THR A 126 -7.35 6.54 -17.83
CA THR A 126 -7.29 6.98 -16.43
C THR A 126 -8.39 7.99 -16.09
N LYS A 127 -8.86 8.00 -14.85
CA LYS A 127 -9.68 9.09 -14.30
C LYS A 127 -8.95 10.43 -14.45
N THR A 128 -9.68 11.54 -14.33
CA THR A 128 -9.05 12.86 -14.43
C THR A 128 -8.24 13.11 -13.14
N PRO A 129 -6.98 13.55 -13.23
CA PRO A 129 -6.13 13.79 -12.05
C PRO A 129 -6.66 14.77 -11.00
N THR A 130 -7.66 15.58 -11.36
CA THR A 130 -8.35 16.55 -10.49
C THR A 130 -9.63 16.01 -9.86
N ASP A 131 -9.97 14.73 -10.10
CA ASP A 131 -11.14 14.11 -9.53
C ASP A 131 -11.00 13.93 -8.00
N GLN A 132 -12.13 13.57 -7.37
CA GLN A 132 -12.29 13.30 -5.94
C GLN A 132 -11.15 12.48 -5.34
N ALA A 133 -10.90 12.66 -4.04
CA ALA A 133 -9.86 11.94 -3.32
C ALA A 133 -9.94 10.42 -3.58
N ILE A 134 -8.86 9.85 -4.14
CA ILE A 134 -8.77 8.41 -4.36
C ILE A 134 -8.19 7.78 -3.11
N THR A 135 -8.91 6.82 -2.55
CA THR A 135 -8.47 6.10 -1.33
C THR A 135 -7.88 4.74 -1.70
N VAL A 136 -6.64 4.53 -1.32
CA VAL A 136 -5.93 3.24 -1.42
C VAL A 136 -5.59 2.73 -0.03
N THR A 137 -5.42 1.43 0.11
CA THR A 137 -4.98 0.78 1.34
C THR A 137 -3.45 0.73 1.39
N GLN A 138 -2.88 0.59 2.59
CA GLN A 138 -1.45 0.36 2.74
C GLN A 138 -0.97 -0.90 2.01
N ALA A 139 -1.81 -1.95 1.96
CA ALA A 139 -1.50 -3.18 1.23
C ALA A 139 -1.38 -2.92 -0.28
N GLU A 140 -2.30 -2.16 -0.87
CA GLU A 140 -2.28 -1.76 -2.28
C GLU A 140 -1.08 -0.87 -2.63
N VAL A 141 -0.67 0.01 -1.71
CA VAL A 141 0.54 0.83 -1.89
C VAL A 141 1.80 -0.03 -1.99
N THR A 142 1.87 -1.10 -1.19
CA THR A 142 3.01 -2.03 -1.18
C THR A 142 2.96 -3.01 -2.35
N SER A 143 1.81 -3.62 -2.63
CA SER A 143 1.66 -4.64 -3.67
C SER A 143 1.65 -4.04 -5.08
N LYS A 144 1.13 -2.82 -5.24
CA LYS A 144 0.91 -2.15 -6.53
C LYS A 144 0.16 -3.04 -7.52
N ASP A 145 -0.80 -3.79 -6.99
CA ASP A 145 -1.52 -4.80 -7.74
C ASP A 145 -2.62 -4.21 -8.65
N GLN A 146 -3.35 -5.09 -9.32
CA GLN A 146 -4.43 -4.71 -10.22
C GLN A 146 -5.58 -3.97 -9.50
N ASN A 147 -5.85 -4.27 -8.23
CA ASN A 147 -6.87 -3.57 -7.46
C ASN A 147 -6.45 -2.12 -7.20
N ALA A 148 -5.18 -1.92 -6.87
CA ALA A 148 -4.58 -0.59 -6.74
C ALA A 148 -4.73 0.21 -8.04
N LEU A 149 -4.33 -0.35 -9.19
CA LEU A 149 -4.44 0.31 -10.50
C LEU A 149 -5.89 0.62 -10.88
N ASN A 150 -6.81 -0.32 -10.70
CA ASN A 150 -8.23 -0.17 -11.08
C ASN A 150 -8.90 1.06 -10.44
N LYS A 151 -8.46 1.47 -9.25
CA LYS A 151 -8.97 2.67 -8.57
C LYS A 151 -8.70 3.96 -9.34
N PHE A 152 -7.72 3.97 -10.24
CA PHE A 152 -7.35 5.13 -11.05
C PHE A 152 -7.86 5.06 -12.49
N LEU A 153 -8.44 3.94 -12.93
CA LEU A 153 -8.96 3.77 -14.29
C LEU A 153 -10.41 4.26 -14.40
N LYS A 154 -10.82 4.77 -15.58
CA LYS A 154 -12.23 5.08 -15.90
C LYS A 154 -13.09 3.82 -15.84
N GLN A 155 -12.53 2.71 -16.30
CA GLN A 155 -13.13 1.38 -16.30
C GLN A 155 -12.13 0.39 -15.71
N ALA A 156 -12.52 -0.33 -14.65
CA ALA A 156 -11.68 -1.36 -14.05
C ALA A 156 -11.33 -2.45 -15.08
N GLY A 157 -10.06 -2.87 -15.11
CA GLY A 157 -9.55 -3.85 -16.07
C GLY A 157 -9.29 -3.33 -17.49
N SER A 158 -9.47 -2.03 -17.76
CA SER A 158 -9.14 -1.47 -19.08
C SER A 158 -7.62 -1.54 -19.38
N LEU A 159 -6.80 -1.47 -18.34
CA LEU A 159 -5.36 -1.70 -18.36
C LEU A 159 -4.97 -2.78 -17.35
N THR A 160 -3.98 -3.58 -17.73
CA THR A 160 -3.40 -4.65 -16.92
C THR A 160 -2.07 -4.21 -16.33
N VAL A 161 -1.87 -4.41 -15.03
CA VAL A 161 -0.63 -4.02 -14.36
C VAL A 161 0.59 -4.76 -14.93
N ASN A 162 1.72 -4.08 -15.09
CA ASN A 162 2.98 -4.56 -15.67
C ASN A 162 2.93 -5.05 -17.13
N THR A 163 1.74 -5.16 -17.72
CA THR A 163 1.55 -5.52 -19.15
C THR A 163 1.18 -4.30 -19.98
N ASP A 164 0.27 -3.47 -19.46
CA ASP A 164 -0.19 -2.26 -20.13
C ASP A 164 0.36 -1.00 -19.43
N ALA A 165 0.37 -0.98 -18.08
CA ALA A 165 0.85 0.16 -17.27
C ALA A 165 1.42 -0.28 -15.91
N THR A 166 2.25 0.56 -15.29
CA THR A 166 2.70 0.45 -13.90
C THR A 166 2.15 1.60 -13.06
N ILE A 167 2.07 1.42 -11.74
CA ILE A 167 1.67 2.47 -10.79
C ILE A 167 2.70 2.60 -9.67
N GLU A 168 3.07 3.83 -9.34
CA GLU A 168 3.96 4.16 -8.22
C GLU A 168 3.25 5.12 -7.27
N PHE A 169 3.46 4.94 -5.96
CA PHE A 169 2.84 5.74 -4.92
C PHE A 169 3.88 6.58 -4.18
N ASP A 170 3.63 7.88 -4.12
CA ASP A 170 4.36 8.80 -3.26
C ASP A 170 3.43 9.21 -2.12
N THR A 171 3.47 8.42 -1.05
CA THR A 171 2.61 8.62 0.13
C THR A 171 2.93 9.90 0.88
N THR A 172 4.16 10.42 0.76
CA THR A 172 4.59 11.68 1.37
C THR A 172 3.89 12.86 0.71
N ASN A 173 3.88 12.88 -0.62
CA ASN A 173 3.25 13.96 -1.40
C ASN A 173 1.79 13.68 -1.78
N LYS A 174 1.21 12.58 -1.29
CA LYS A 174 -0.17 12.14 -1.61
C LYS A 174 -0.40 11.96 -3.11
N LYS A 175 0.59 11.42 -3.82
CA LYS A 175 0.56 11.21 -5.26
C LYS A 175 0.53 9.75 -5.65
N ALA A 176 -0.07 9.46 -6.79
CA ALA A 176 0.14 8.24 -7.53
C ALA A 176 0.45 8.57 -8.99
N THR A 177 1.44 7.91 -9.56
CA THR A 177 1.86 8.09 -10.95
C THR A 177 1.61 6.80 -11.71
N ILE A 178 0.89 6.90 -12.82
CA ILE A 178 0.70 5.79 -13.76
C ILE A 178 1.59 6.04 -14.97
N THR A 179 2.30 5.00 -15.39
CA THR A 179 3.22 5.02 -16.53
C THR A 179 2.84 3.89 -17.48
N ALA A 180 2.72 4.19 -18.77
CA ALA A 180 2.55 3.15 -19.79
C ALA A 180 3.80 2.26 -19.83
N THR A 181 3.62 0.95 -19.87
CA THR A 181 4.76 0.03 -19.93
C THR A 181 5.41 0.06 -21.32
N PRO A 182 6.75 -0.11 -21.41
CA PRO A 182 7.41 -0.31 -22.69
C PRO A 182 6.82 -1.55 -23.38
N ASN A 183 6.35 -1.40 -24.62
CA ASN A 183 5.68 -2.43 -25.43
C ASN A 183 4.22 -2.76 -25.05
N SER A 184 3.57 -1.92 -24.25
CA SER A 184 2.11 -1.98 -24.09
C SER A 184 1.41 -2.00 -25.46
N THR A 185 0.43 -2.88 -25.60
CA THR A 185 -0.36 -3.01 -26.83
C THR A 185 -1.59 -2.10 -26.84
N LYS A 186 -1.90 -1.48 -25.70
CA LYS A 186 -3.09 -0.66 -25.48
C LYS A 186 -2.79 0.79 -25.18
N ALA A 187 -1.75 1.07 -24.39
CA ALA A 187 -1.50 2.38 -23.81
C ALA A 187 -0.11 2.92 -24.16
N GLU A 188 -0.02 4.22 -24.40
CA GLU A 188 1.23 4.95 -24.64
C GLU A 188 1.13 6.37 -24.08
N GLY A 189 2.17 7.20 -24.28
CA GLY A 189 2.15 8.62 -23.94
C GLY A 189 2.74 8.93 -22.56
N ASP A 190 2.48 10.15 -22.10
CA ASP A 190 3.06 10.70 -20.89
C ASP A 190 2.48 10.07 -19.61
N ASN A 191 3.23 10.21 -18.52
CA ASN A 191 2.78 9.79 -17.20
C ASN A 191 1.54 10.58 -16.76
N VAL A 192 0.59 9.87 -16.14
CA VAL A 192 -0.58 10.49 -15.50
C VAL A 192 -0.33 10.55 -13.99
N VAL A 193 -0.34 11.76 -13.42
CA VAL A 193 -0.03 12.01 -12.00
C VAL A 193 -1.26 12.50 -11.25
N PHE A 194 -1.73 11.71 -10.29
CA PHE A 194 -2.81 12.07 -9.36
C PHE A 194 -2.23 12.74 -8.12
N THR A 195 -2.86 13.81 -7.61
CA THR A 195 -2.32 14.64 -6.50
C THR A 195 -3.17 14.65 -5.24
N ASN A 196 -4.20 13.81 -5.16
CA ASN A 196 -5.11 13.71 -4.01
C ASN A 196 -5.34 12.24 -3.61
N VAL A 197 -4.25 11.51 -3.39
CA VAL A 197 -4.29 10.09 -3.01
C VAL A 197 -4.17 9.95 -1.49
N THR A 198 -5.17 9.33 -0.88
CA THR A 198 -5.19 9.06 0.56
C THR A 198 -4.92 7.58 0.82
N VAL A 199 -4.05 7.29 1.77
CA VAL A 199 -3.74 5.91 2.20
C VAL A 199 -4.49 5.61 3.49
N THR A 200 -5.30 4.56 3.48
CA THR A 200 -5.93 4.00 4.67
C THR A 200 -5.14 2.80 5.17
N VAL A 201 -4.93 2.74 6.48
CA VAL A 201 -4.42 1.56 7.15
C VAL A 201 -5.63 0.82 7.68
N GLU A 202 -5.89 -0.38 7.16
CA GLU A 202 -6.90 -1.25 7.74
C GLU A 202 -6.38 -1.77 9.09
N LYS A 203 -7.05 -1.38 10.17
CA LYS A 203 -6.68 -1.77 11.53
C LYS A 203 -7.64 -2.85 12.02
N PRO A 204 -7.16 -3.93 12.65
CA PRO A 204 -8.04 -4.88 13.32
C PRO A 204 -8.88 -4.20 14.41
N GLN A 205 -10.06 -4.75 14.68
CA GLN A 205 -10.95 -4.26 15.73
C GLN A 205 -10.38 -4.55 17.12
N LEU A 206 -10.60 -3.67 18.10
CA LEU A 206 -10.04 -3.79 19.45
C LEU A 206 -10.38 -5.12 20.13
N ASN A 207 -11.60 -5.62 19.92
CA ASN A 207 -12.05 -6.91 20.44
C ASN A 207 -11.23 -8.12 19.94
N THR A 208 -10.49 -7.98 18.84
CA THR A 208 -9.60 -9.05 18.32
C THR A 208 -8.32 -9.21 19.14
N PHE A 209 -7.94 -8.19 19.94
CA PHE A 209 -6.75 -8.21 20.78
C PHE A 209 -7.05 -8.56 22.25
N THR A 210 -8.31 -8.44 22.68
CA THR A 210 -8.72 -8.56 24.09
C THR A 210 -9.23 -9.96 24.42
N HIS A 211 -9.12 -10.37 25.68
CA HIS A 211 -9.82 -11.58 26.15
C HIS A 211 -11.32 -11.50 25.85
N ASP A 212 -11.96 -12.65 25.63
CA ASP A 212 -13.39 -12.71 25.46
C ASP A 212 -14.10 -12.31 26.76
N ASP A 213 -15.00 -11.34 26.62
CA ASP A 213 -15.70 -10.59 27.66
C ASP A 213 -16.66 -11.44 28.53
N LYS A 214 -16.61 -12.77 28.39
CA LYS A 214 -17.59 -13.67 29.02
C LYS A 214 -17.09 -14.53 30.15
N ASN A 215 -15.79 -14.80 30.36
CA ASN A 215 -15.40 -15.77 31.42
C ASN A 215 -14.04 -15.60 32.09
N LYS A 216 -13.13 -14.71 31.66
CA LYS A 216 -11.86 -14.55 32.38
C LYS A 216 -12.04 -13.59 33.55
N ALA A 217 -11.95 -14.10 34.77
CA ALA A 217 -11.81 -13.27 35.96
C ALA A 217 -10.45 -12.54 35.88
N ILE A 218 -10.48 -11.21 35.91
CA ILE A 218 -9.27 -10.37 35.87
C ILE A 218 -9.11 -9.72 37.24
N THR A 219 -7.95 -9.94 37.86
CA THR A 219 -7.60 -9.30 39.13
C THR A 219 -6.58 -8.20 38.91
N VAL A 220 -6.89 -7.01 39.40
CA VAL A 220 -6.00 -5.85 39.44
C VAL A 220 -5.84 -5.40 40.89
N THR A 221 -4.72 -4.78 41.21
CA THR A 221 -4.50 -4.18 42.53
C THR A 221 -5.06 -2.76 42.58
N GLN A 222 -5.35 -2.27 43.78
CA GLN A 222 -5.76 -0.87 43.96
C GLN A 222 -4.75 0.14 43.38
N ALA A 223 -3.45 -0.18 43.44
CA ALA A 223 -2.39 0.66 42.85
C ALA A 223 -2.48 0.74 41.32
N GLU A 224 -2.82 -0.36 40.65
CA GLU A 224 -2.99 -0.41 39.20
C GLU A 224 -4.23 0.34 38.72
N VAL A 225 -5.27 0.45 39.57
CA VAL A 225 -6.46 1.25 39.28
C VAL A 225 -6.11 2.74 39.24
N THR A 226 -5.27 3.21 40.15
CA THR A 226 -4.85 4.63 40.24
C THR A 226 -3.71 4.98 39.29
N THR A 227 -2.79 4.03 39.07
CA THR A 227 -1.59 4.24 38.25
C THR A 227 -1.43 3.05 37.33
N GLN A 228 -2.00 3.21 36.14
CA GLN A 228 -2.04 2.17 35.13
C GLN A 228 -0.67 2.05 34.46
N THR A 229 -0.23 0.82 34.28
CA THR A 229 1.02 0.50 33.59
C THR A 229 0.75 -0.41 32.40
N GLN A 230 1.76 -0.64 31.56
CA GLN A 230 1.65 -1.65 30.50
C GLN A 230 1.28 -3.02 31.07
N ALA A 231 1.80 -3.39 32.24
CA ALA A 231 1.44 -4.63 32.92
C ALA A 231 -0.06 -4.70 33.26
N THR A 232 -0.68 -3.57 33.61
CA THR A 232 -2.12 -3.49 33.85
C THR A 232 -2.92 -3.79 32.59
N VAL A 233 -2.57 -3.17 31.45
CA VAL A 233 -3.22 -3.43 30.15
C VAL A 233 -3.02 -4.88 29.68
N ASN A 234 -1.83 -5.44 29.86
CA ASN A 234 -1.53 -6.81 29.45
C ASN A 234 -2.44 -7.87 30.10
N LYS A 235 -3.05 -7.58 31.25
CA LYS A 235 -4.05 -8.46 31.89
C LYS A 235 -5.36 -8.59 31.09
N PHE A 236 -5.62 -7.64 30.18
CA PHE A 236 -6.83 -7.56 29.35
C PHE A 236 -6.62 -8.05 27.91
N LEU A 237 -5.36 -8.22 27.49
CA LEU A 237 -4.99 -8.64 26.14
C LEU A 237 -4.84 -10.16 26.05
N GLN A 238 -5.26 -10.76 24.95
CA GLN A 238 -5.06 -12.20 24.68
C GLN A 238 -3.57 -12.56 24.67
N THR A 239 -2.77 -11.69 24.06
CA THR A 239 -1.31 -11.79 24.01
C THR A 239 -0.72 -10.50 24.60
N PRO A 240 0.11 -10.60 25.66
CA PRO A 240 0.79 -9.45 26.26
C PRO A 240 1.56 -8.63 25.23
N ASP A 241 1.63 -7.31 25.44
CA ASP A 241 2.41 -6.34 24.65
C ASP A 241 2.01 -6.21 23.17
N THR A 242 0.88 -6.79 22.75
CA THR A 242 0.32 -6.56 21.40
C THR A 242 -0.17 -5.13 21.20
N LEU A 243 -0.71 -4.50 22.25
CA LEU A 243 -1.14 -3.09 22.27
C LEU A 243 -0.43 -2.33 23.39
N THR A 244 0.01 -1.11 23.10
CA THR A 244 0.76 -0.25 24.02
C THR A 244 -0.16 0.76 24.73
N LEU A 245 -0.06 0.88 26.06
CA LEU A 245 -0.81 1.85 26.86
C LEU A 245 -0.42 3.29 26.46
N GLY A 246 -1.43 4.14 26.25
CA GLY A 246 -1.29 5.55 25.85
C GLY A 246 -1.07 5.76 24.35
N THR A 247 -0.42 4.81 23.66
CA THR A 247 -0.19 4.88 22.20
C THR A 247 -1.30 4.19 21.41
N ASP A 248 -1.64 2.95 21.79
CA ASP A 248 -2.63 2.13 21.09
C ASP A 248 -3.96 2.11 21.83
N VAL A 249 -3.94 2.11 23.16
CA VAL A 249 -5.13 1.98 24.00
C VAL A 249 -5.03 2.79 25.29
N THR A 250 -6.17 3.13 25.86
CA THR A 250 -6.31 3.58 27.26
C THR A 250 -7.23 2.63 28.01
N ILE A 251 -7.14 2.61 29.34
CA ILE A 251 -8.02 1.82 30.21
C ILE A 251 -8.64 2.70 31.28
N THR A 252 -9.93 2.49 31.55
CA THR A 252 -10.64 3.14 32.67
C THR A 252 -11.23 2.06 33.56
N PHE A 253 -11.10 2.22 34.88
CA PHE A 253 -11.70 1.32 35.86
C PHE A 253 -12.92 1.96 36.51
N ASN A 254 -14.00 1.19 36.60
CA ASN A 254 -15.14 1.49 37.47
C ASN A 254 -15.17 0.42 38.56
N ALA A 255 -14.49 0.70 39.67
CA ALA A 255 -14.39 -0.23 40.80
C ALA A 255 -15.75 -0.56 41.43
N ASN A 256 -16.69 0.38 41.43
CA ASN A 256 -18.03 0.19 41.97
C ASN A 256 -18.83 -0.82 41.15
N GLU A 257 -18.64 -0.82 39.82
CA GLU A 257 -19.32 -1.73 38.90
C GLU A 257 -18.51 -3.00 38.57
N ARG A 258 -17.32 -3.17 39.17
CA ARG A 258 -16.37 -4.26 38.82
C ARG A 258 -16.06 -4.32 37.33
N LYS A 259 -15.96 -3.14 36.70
CA LYS A 259 -15.73 -3.00 35.27
C LYS A 259 -14.39 -2.37 34.96
N ALA A 260 -13.83 -2.77 33.83
CA ALA A 260 -12.78 -2.01 33.15
C ALA A 260 -13.18 -1.83 31.68
N THR A 261 -12.84 -0.68 31.12
CA THR A 261 -13.11 -0.36 29.72
C THR A 261 -11.79 -0.08 29.03
N LEU A 262 -11.45 -0.88 28.02
CA LEU A 262 -10.37 -0.58 27.08
C LEU A 262 -10.93 0.24 25.91
N THR A 263 -10.21 1.29 25.54
CA THR A 263 -10.56 2.18 24.42
C THR A 263 -9.37 2.30 23.48
N ALA A 264 -9.62 2.17 22.17
CA ALA A 264 -8.59 2.41 21.16
C ALA A 264 -8.20 3.90 21.18
N ALA A 265 -6.91 4.19 21.21
CA ALA A 265 -6.41 5.55 21.14
C ALA A 265 -6.72 6.14 19.75
N PRO A 266 -7.15 7.41 19.63
CA PRO A 266 -7.55 8.01 18.34
C PRO A 266 -6.48 7.92 17.24
N ASN A 267 -5.21 7.96 17.64
CA ASN A 267 -4.06 7.94 16.75
C ASN A 267 -3.31 6.60 16.74
N SER A 268 -3.90 5.52 17.27
CA SER A 268 -3.26 4.20 17.20
C SER A 268 -3.05 3.82 15.73
N THR A 269 -1.87 3.28 15.41
CA THR A 269 -1.58 2.73 14.08
C THR A 269 -1.91 1.24 14.00
N LYS A 270 -2.21 0.58 15.13
CA LYS A 270 -2.42 -0.88 15.21
C LYS A 270 -3.87 -1.31 15.38
N VAL A 271 -4.71 -0.50 16.02
CA VAL A 271 -6.07 -0.92 16.42
C VAL A 271 -7.10 0.17 16.16
N GLN A 272 -8.35 -0.24 15.95
CA GLN A 272 -9.51 0.65 15.85
C GLN A 272 -10.75 -0.01 16.46
N GLY A 273 -11.89 0.69 16.42
CA GLY A 273 -13.18 0.15 16.81
C GLY A 273 -13.67 0.63 18.17
N ASP A 274 -14.82 0.10 18.56
CA ASP A 274 -15.51 0.46 19.80
C ASP A 274 -14.78 -0.01 21.05
N ASN A 275 -15.20 0.55 22.18
CA ASN A 275 -14.72 0.18 23.50
C ASN A 275 -15.03 -1.27 23.83
N VAL A 276 -14.09 -1.95 24.49
CA VAL A 276 -14.30 -3.29 25.06
C VAL A 276 -14.52 -3.14 26.57
N VAL A 277 -15.65 -3.65 27.06
CA VAL A 277 -16.03 -3.57 28.48
C VAL A 277 -15.89 -4.94 29.12
N PHE A 278 -14.98 -5.03 30.10
CA PHE A 278 -14.80 -6.20 30.94
C PHE A 278 -15.65 -6.06 32.20
N THR A 279 -16.47 -7.05 32.52
CA THR A 279 -17.46 -6.99 33.62
C THR A 279 -17.11 -7.84 34.83
N ASN A 280 -16.07 -8.67 34.73
CA ASN A 280 -15.62 -9.54 35.81
C ASN A 280 -14.23 -9.13 36.33
N VAL A 281 -14.10 -7.85 36.67
CA VAL A 281 -12.83 -7.27 37.16
C VAL A 281 -12.89 -7.14 38.68
N THR A 282 -11.97 -7.82 39.37
CA THR A 282 -11.83 -7.75 40.82
C THR A 282 -10.65 -6.84 41.18
N VAL A 283 -10.88 -5.93 42.13
CA VAL A 283 -9.82 -5.07 42.67
C VAL A 283 -9.35 -5.64 44.01
N GLU A 284 -8.11 -6.11 44.04
CA GLU A 284 -7.43 -6.54 45.25
C GLU A 284 -6.99 -5.32 46.07
N LYS A 285 -7.49 -5.27 47.30
CA LYS A 285 -7.20 -4.20 48.26
C LYS A 285 -6.08 -4.64 49.20
N PRO A 286 -5.15 -3.75 49.58
CA PRO A 286 -4.19 -4.03 50.64
C PRO A 286 -4.89 -4.38 51.96
N ALA A 287 -4.30 -5.27 52.75
CA ALA A 287 -4.78 -5.57 54.09
C ALA A 287 -4.61 -4.35 55.03
N LEU A 288 -5.50 -4.16 56.00
CA LEU A 288 -5.42 -3.06 56.96
C LEU A 288 -4.06 -2.94 57.66
N SER A 289 -3.40 -4.06 57.93
CA SER A 289 -2.06 -4.12 58.53
C SER A 289 -0.98 -3.38 57.72
N THR A 290 -1.19 -3.12 56.42
CA THR A 290 -0.26 -2.31 55.61
C THR A 290 -0.33 -0.83 55.98
N PHE A 291 -1.45 -0.38 56.55
CA PHE A 291 -1.70 1.01 56.92
C PHE A 291 -1.48 1.28 58.40
N THR A 292 -1.59 0.28 59.27
CA THR A 292 -1.50 0.44 60.73
C THR A 292 -0.11 0.18 61.27
N HIS A 293 0.24 0.76 62.43
CA HIS A 293 1.47 0.37 63.13
C HIS A 293 1.51 -1.14 63.41
N ASP A 294 2.69 -1.75 63.26
CA ASP A 294 2.97 -3.18 63.45
C ASP A 294 3.59 -3.48 64.83
N ASP A 295 4.08 -2.43 65.52
CA ASP A 295 4.68 -2.54 66.83
C ASP A 295 3.65 -2.83 67.91
N LYS A 296 3.50 -4.12 68.25
CA LYS A 296 2.66 -4.61 69.36
C LYS A 296 2.93 -3.96 70.73
N ASN A 297 3.99 -3.16 70.85
CA ASN A 297 4.43 -2.47 72.07
C ASN A 297 4.49 -0.93 71.94
N LYS A 298 4.06 -0.35 70.82
CA LYS A 298 3.96 1.12 70.73
C LYS A 298 2.79 1.57 71.60
N ALA A 299 3.09 2.26 72.70
CA ALA A 299 2.06 2.88 73.52
C ALA A 299 1.37 3.99 72.71
N ILE A 300 0.09 3.80 72.40
CA ILE A 300 -0.75 4.79 71.75
C ILE A 300 -1.65 5.39 72.82
N THR A 301 -1.51 6.69 73.07
CA THR A 301 -2.31 7.40 74.06
C THR A 301 -3.55 7.99 73.40
N VAL A 302 -4.72 7.54 73.84
CA VAL A 302 -6.03 8.10 73.50
C VAL A 302 -6.71 8.63 74.75
N THR A 303 -7.46 9.72 74.61
CA THR A 303 -8.26 10.33 75.67
C THR A 303 -9.63 9.65 75.77
N GLN A 304 -10.30 9.79 76.92
CA GLN A 304 -11.65 9.26 77.09
C GLN A 304 -12.64 9.82 76.05
N ALA A 305 -12.46 11.08 75.63
CA ALA A 305 -13.27 11.71 74.59
C ALA A 305 -13.08 11.09 73.21
N GLU A 306 -11.86 10.65 72.88
CA GLU A 306 -11.51 9.97 71.61
C GLU A 306 -12.02 8.52 71.57
N VAL A 307 -12.13 7.88 72.73
CA VAL A 307 -12.76 6.54 72.84
C VAL A 307 -14.25 6.61 72.50
N THR A 308 -14.95 7.67 72.91
CA THR A 308 -16.38 7.88 72.61
C THR A 308 -16.63 8.49 71.23
N THR A 309 -15.73 9.34 70.77
CA THR A 309 -15.88 10.11 69.52
C THR A 309 -14.71 9.79 68.63
N GLN A 310 -14.88 8.76 67.79
CA GLN A 310 -13.83 8.28 66.89
C GLN A 310 -13.64 9.29 65.75
N THR A 311 -12.72 10.22 65.95
CA THR A 311 -12.36 11.26 64.98
C THR A 311 -11.30 10.77 64.00
N GLN A 312 -11.09 11.52 62.91
CA GLN A 312 -9.97 11.28 62.01
C GLN A 312 -8.62 11.35 62.75
N ASP A 313 -8.47 12.27 63.71
CA ASP A 313 -7.27 12.35 64.55
C ASP A 313 -7.03 11.08 65.37
N THR A 314 -8.11 10.46 65.87
CA THR A 314 -8.04 9.19 66.60
C THR A 314 -7.58 8.06 65.68
N LEU A 315 -8.06 8.03 64.43
CA LEU A 315 -7.62 7.07 63.42
C LEU A 315 -6.14 7.28 63.06
N ASN A 316 -5.71 8.53 62.82
CA ASN A 316 -4.35 8.87 62.43
C ASN A 316 -3.30 8.38 63.44
N LYS A 317 -3.62 8.40 64.76
CA LYS A 317 -2.77 7.81 65.80
C LYS A 317 -2.46 6.30 65.63
N LEU A 318 -3.31 5.58 64.91
CA LEU A 318 -3.22 4.14 64.67
C LEU A 318 -2.55 3.81 63.32
N LEU A 319 -2.36 4.82 62.45
CA LEU A 319 -1.83 4.67 61.09
C LEU A 319 -0.33 4.96 61.01
N LYS A 320 0.38 4.30 60.09
CA LYS A 320 1.79 4.60 59.78
C LYS A 320 1.97 5.99 59.16
N LYS A 321 0.92 6.51 58.51
CA LYS A 321 0.86 7.81 57.85
C LYS A 321 -0.52 8.40 58.05
N ASP A 322 -0.55 9.63 58.55
CA ASP A 322 -1.79 10.41 58.72
C ASP A 322 -2.57 10.50 57.40
N ASP A 323 -3.89 10.43 57.51
CA ASP A 323 -4.87 10.52 56.42
C ASP A 323 -4.72 9.46 55.31
N SER A 324 -3.94 8.39 55.56
CA SER A 324 -3.86 7.26 54.63
C SER A 324 -5.19 6.48 54.51
N LEU A 325 -6.01 6.49 55.57
CA LEU A 325 -7.38 5.99 55.60
C LEU A 325 -8.31 7.04 56.22
N THR A 326 -9.56 7.08 55.77
CA THR A 326 -10.60 7.98 56.30
C THR A 326 -11.53 7.24 57.27
N VAL A 327 -11.79 7.81 58.45
CA VAL A 327 -12.68 7.20 59.46
C VAL A 327 -14.10 7.02 58.91
N ASN A 328 -14.72 5.87 59.20
CA ASN A 328 -16.03 5.40 58.73
C ASN A 328 -16.18 5.19 57.20
N THR A 329 -15.34 5.81 56.39
CA THR A 329 -15.30 5.60 54.93
C THR A 329 -14.41 4.41 54.56
N ASP A 330 -13.20 4.36 55.13
CA ASP A 330 -12.21 3.33 54.85
C ASP A 330 -12.04 2.34 56.00
N ALA A 331 -12.12 2.81 57.25
CA ALA A 331 -11.98 1.98 58.43
C ALA A 331 -12.82 2.50 59.61
N THR A 332 -13.29 1.58 60.44
CA THR A 332 -13.89 1.86 61.76
C THR A 332 -12.95 1.43 62.87
N ILE A 333 -13.07 2.06 64.04
CA ILE A 333 -12.26 1.75 65.21
C ILE A 333 -13.16 1.15 66.28
N GLU A 334 -12.67 0.18 67.03
CA GLU A 334 -13.34 -0.31 68.23
C GLU A 334 -12.34 -0.38 69.38
N PHE A 335 -12.67 0.27 70.49
CA PHE A 335 -11.85 0.27 71.69
C PHE A 335 -12.42 -0.69 72.74
N ASP A 336 -11.61 -1.65 73.14
CA ASP A 336 -11.81 -2.47 74.32
C ASP A 336 -10.97 -1.88 75.46
N THR A 337 -11.60 -1.06 76.30
CA THR A 337 -10.95 -0.40 77.44
C THR A 337 -10.58 -1.38 78.55
N THR A 338 -11.23 -2.54 78.63
CA THR A 338 -10.93 -3.58 79.63
C THR A 338 -9.61 -4.26 79.29
N ASN A 339 -9.42 -4.63 78.03
CA ASN A 339 -8.22 -5.30 77.53
C ASN A 339 -7.17 -4.34 76.96
N LYS A 340 -7.42 -3.02 77.01
CA LYS A 340 -6.56 -1.95 76.46
C LYS A 340 -6.20 -2.19 74.99
N LYS A 341 -7.18 -2.62 74.20
CA LYS A 341 -7.02 -2.96 72.78
C LYS A 341 -7.82 -2.02 71.91
N ALA A 342 -7.24 -1.60 70.79
CA ALA A 342 -7.98 -1.03 69.67
C ALA A 342 -8.01 -2.05 68.53
N THR A 343 -9.16 -2.22 67.88
CA THR A 343 -9.30 -3.03 66.67
C THR A 343 -9.71 -2.10 65.54
N LEU A 344 -9.02 -2.16 64.40
CA LEU A 344 -9.49 -1.49 63.18
C LEU A 344 -10.13 -2.51 62.26
N THR A 345 -11.29 -2.18 61.72
CA THR A 345 -11.98 -3.01 60.72
C THR A 345 -12.21 -2.20 59.46
N ALA A 346 -11.96 -2.81 58.29
CA ALA A 346 -12.18 -2.13 57.03
C ALA A 346 -13.67 -1.91 56.85
N ALA A 347 -14.07 -0.69 56.48
CA ALA A 347 -15.47 -0.41 56.22
C ALA A 347 -15.96 -1.28 55.06
N GLN A 348 -17.22 -1.73 55.11
CA GLN A 348 -17.80 -2.65 54.10
C GLN A 348 -17.63 -2.15 52.66
N ASN A 349 -17.66 -0.82 52.47
CA ASN A 349 -17.53 -0.16 51.18
C ASN A 349 -16.18 0.55 50.98
N SER A 350 -15.17 0.27 51.82
CA SER A 350 -13.85 0.87 51.65
C SER A 350 -13.29 0.53 50.27
N THR A 351 -12.79 1.51 49.55
CA THR A 351 -12.08 1.33 48.29
C THR A 351 -10.58 1.19 48.48
N LYS A 352 -10.06 1.41 49.70
CA LYS A 352 -8.61 1.46 49.97
C LYS A 352 -8.05 0.26 50.71
N ALA A 353 -8.82 -0.38 51.60
CA ALA A 353 -8.32 -1.44 52.46
C ALA A 353 -9.32 -2.58 52.64
N GLN A 354 -8.84 -3.72 53.15
CA GLN A 354 -9.66 -4.86 53.52
C GLN A 354 -9.18 -5.54 54.82
N GLY A 355 -10.06 -6.31 55.46
CA GLY A 355 -9.75 -7.10 56.66
C GLY A 355 -9.97 -6.36 57.98
N SER A 356 -9.25 -6.79 59.01
CA SER A 356 -9.21 -6.18 60.35
C SER A 356 -7.84 -6.38 60.97
N VAL A 357 -7.44 -5.52 61.91
CA VAL A 357 -6.16 -5.62 62.64
C VAL A 357 -6.31 -5.31 64.12
#